data_AF-A0A963KY76-F1
#
_entry.id   AF-A0A963KY76-F1
#
_cell.length_a   1.000
_cell.length_b   1.000
_cell.length_c   1.000
_cell.angle_alpha   90.00
_cell.angle_beta   90.00
_cell.angle_gamma   90.00
#
_symmetry.space_group_name_H-M   'P 1'
#
loop_
_entity.id
_entity.type
_entity.pdbx_description
1 polymer ?
#
loop_
_entity_poly.entity_id
_entity_poly.type
_entity_poly.pdbx_seq_one_letter_code
_entity_poly.pdbx_strand_id
1 'polypeptide(L)'
;MPFHPSVYPLCTAMANEWREMRHQLENLAASLCTDAAFAERHVESLQLFDALAQQADESAVLLDRLSGGMHSNEALSLVRLDMMQQRLGAALGELY
;
A
#
# COMPACT_ATOMS: atom_id res chain seq x y z
N MET A 1 -10.97 2.54 -20.83
CA MET A 1 -12.11 3.48 -20.72
C MET A 1 -11.83 4.39 -19.53
N PRO A 2 -11.85 5.72 -19.69
CA PRO A 2 -11.84 6.62 -18.53
C PRO A 2 -13.11 6.37 -17.72
N PHE A 3 -13.00 6.44 -16.40
CA PHE A 3 -14.16 6.31 -15.53
C PHE A 3 -15.10 7.50 -15.72
N HIS A 4 -16.41 7.25 -15.59
CA HIS A 4 -17.40 8.31 -15.61
C HIS A 4 -17.13 9.27 -14.43
N PRO A 5 -17.13 10.60 -14.62
CA PRO A 5 -16.74 11.56 -13.57
C PRO A 5 -17.51 11.43 -12.25
N SER A 6 -18.71 10.83 -12.28
CA SER A 6 -19.52 10.56 -11.08
C SER A 6 -18.85 9.61 -10.08
N VAL A 7 -17.84 8.81 -10.48
CA VAL A 7 -17.15 7.89 -9.57
C VAL A 7 -15.91 8.51 -8.95
N TYR A 8 -15.45 9.69 -9.37
CA TYR A 8 -14.24 10.30 -8.81
C TYR A 8 -14.37 10.60 -7.31
N PRO A 9 -15.49 11.14 -6.80
CA PRO A 9 -15.67 11.32 -5.36
C PRO A 9 -15.62 10.01 -4.57
N LEU A 10 -16.14 8.91 -5.16
CA LEU A 10 -16.08 7.59 -4.56
C LEU A 10 -14.63 7.06 -4.54
N CYS A 11 -13.88 7.22 -5.63
CA CYS A 11 -12.47 6.85 -5.68
C CYS A 11 -11.65 7.61 -4.62
N THR A 12 -11.85 8.92 -4.49
CA THR A 12 -11.19 9.73 -3.47
C THR A 12 -11.57 9.30 -2.05
N ALA A 13 -12.86 9.03 -1.79
CA ALA A 13 -13.30 8.54 -0.49
C ALA A 13 -12.64 7.19 -0.15
N MET A 14 -12.63 6.24 -1.09
CA MET A 14 -11.97 4.95 -0.90
C MET A 14 -10.46 5.10 -0.69
N ALA A 15 -9.79 6.00 -1.42
CA ALA A 15 -8.35 6.25 -1.24
C ALA A 15 -8.03 6.72 0.19
N ASN A 16 -8.89 7.56 0.76
CA ASN A 16 -8.75 8.02 2.13
C ASN A 16 -8.99 6.90 3.16
N GLU A 17 -9.97 6.03 2.93
CA GLU A 17 -10.19 4.84 3.79
C GLU A 17 -8.98 3.90 3.79
N TRP A 18 -8.35 3.68 2.62
CA TRP A 18 -7.14 2.86 2.54
C TRP A 18 -5.96 3.48 3.29
N ARG A 19 -5.81 4.82 3.25
CA ARG A 19 -4.77 5.54 4.01
C ARG A 19 -5.01 5.46 5.51
N GLU A 20 -6.26 5.58 5.94
CA GLU A 20 -6.62 5.42 7.35
C GLU A 20 -6.31 4.00 7.83
N MET A 21 -6.68 2.97 7.04
CA MET A 21 -6.36 1.58 7.36
C MET A 21 -4.85 1.34 7.44
N ARG A 22 -4.07 1.88 6.49
CA ARG A 22 -2.60 1.87 6.54
C ARG A 22 -2.09 2.47 7.85
N HIS A 23 -2.56 3.66 8.20
CA HIS A 23 -2.14 4.34 9.43
C HIS A 23 -2.44 3.52 10.69
N GLN A 24 -3.61 2.87 10.74
CA GLN A 24 -3.97 1.98 11.85
C GLN A 24 -3.07 0.74 11.92
N LEU A 25 -2.72 0.13 10.78
CA LEU A 25 -1.79 -1.00 10.72
C LEU A 25 -0.39 -0.60 11.20
N GLU A 26 0.14 0.53 10.75
CA GLU A 26 1.44 1.06 11.16
C GLU A 26 1.48 1.35 12.67
N ASN A 27 0.42 1.96 13.22
CA ASN A 27 0.31 2.22 14.66
C ASN A 27 0.25 0.92 15.49
N LEU A 28 -0.46 -0.09 14.99
CA LEU A 28 -0.52 -1.40 15.64
C LEU A 28 0.85 -2.08 15.63
N ALA A 29 1.52 -2.11 14.47
CA ALA A 29 2.85 -2.68 14.34
C ALA A 29 3.86 -1.97 15.26
N ALA A 30 3.85 -0.63 15.29
CA ALA A 30 4.70 0.16 16.16
C ALA A 30 4.49 -0.16 17.64
N SER A 31 3.23 -0.36 18.06
CA SER A 31 2.89 -0.78 19.43
C SER A 31 3.44 -2.17 19.76
N LEU A 32 3.29 -3.13 18.85
CA LEU A 32 3.78 -4.50 19.02
C LEU A 32 5.32 -4.56 19.06
N CYS A 33 6.00 -3.72 18.28
CA CYS A 33 7.46 -3.62 18.24
C CYS A 33 8.07 -2.99 19.51
N THR A 34 7.28 -2.45 20.43
CA THR A 34 7.80 -1.95 21.71
C THR A 34 8.33 -3.07 22.62
N ASP A 35 7.85 -4.30 22.44
CA ASP A 35 8.38 -5.50 23.08
C ASP A 35 9.33 -6.22 22.12
N ALA A 36 10.63 -6.11 22.39
CA ALA A 36 11.68 -6.71 21.56
C ALA A 36 11.56 -8.25 21.47
N ALA A 37 11.16 -8.93 22.55
CA ALA A 37 11.04 -10.39 22.56
C ALA A 37 9.82 -10.86 21.76
N PHE A 38 8.75 -10.05 21.75
CA PHE A 38 7.60 -10.28 20.87
C PHE A 38 7.99 -10.05 19.41
N ALA A 39 8.64 -8.92 19.12
CA ALA A 39 9.04 -8.55 17.76
C ALA A 39 9.95 -9.61 17.12
N GLU A 40 10.98 -10.05 17.84
CA GLU A 40 11.90 -11.10 17.37
C GLU A 40 11.17 -12.43 17.10
N ARG A 41 10.16 -12.77 17.91
CA ARG A 41 9.39 -14.00 17.76
C ARG A 41 8.42 -13.96 16.57
N HIS A 42 7.98 -12.78 16.17
CA HIS A 42 6.92 -12.57 15.19
C HIS A 42 7.38 -11.73 13.98
N VAL A 43 8.69 -11.69 13.68
CA VAL A 43 9.27 -10.92 12.57
C VAL A 43 8.53 -11.15 11.26
N GLU A 44 8.26 -12.41 10.87
CA GLU A 44 7.54 -12.72 9.62
C GLU A 44 6.13 -12.14 9.58
N SER A 45 5.44 -12.11 10.73
CA SER A 45 4.10 -11.52 10.84
C SER A 45 4.14 -10.00 10.77
N LEU A 46 5.19 -9.38 11.34
CA LEU A 46 5.42 -7.94 11.25
C LEU A 46 5.79 -7.51 9.83
N GLN A 47 6.58 -8.31 9.12
CA GLN A 47 6.83 -8.11 7.68
C GLN A 47 5.55 -8.19 6.85
N LEU A 48 4.62 -9.08 7.21
CA LEU A 48 3.30 -9.14 6.56
C LEU A 48 2.47 -7.87 6.86
N PHE A 49 2.55 -7.30 8.07
CA PHE A 49 1.92 -6.02 8.37
C PHE A 49 2.45 -4.91 7.46
N ASP A 50 3.77 -4.81 7.29
CA ASP A 50 4.38 -3.82 6.40
C ASP A 50 3.95 -4.03 4.94
N ALA A 51 3.91 -5.28 4.46
CA ALA A 51 3.43 -5.60 3.12
C ALA A 51 1.95 -5.19 2.90
N LEU A 52 1.09 -5.40 3.91
CA LEU A 52 -0.31 -4.99 3.85
C LEU A 52 -0.48 -3.46 3.88
N ALA A 53 0.32 -2.76 4.69
CA ALA A 53 0.33 -1.30 4.74
C ALA A 53 0.76 -0.70 3.39
N GLN A 54 1.78 -1.29 2.76
CA GLN A 54 2.23 -0.93 1.42
C GLN A 54 1.16 -1.17 0.35
N GLN A 55 0.51 -2.34 0.35
CA GLN A 55 -0.57 -2.65 -0.59
C GLN A 55 -1.75 -1.68 -0.44
N ALA A 56 -2.08 -1.27 0.78
CA ALA A 56 -3.11 -0.27 1.04
C ALA A 56 -2.74 1.09 0.44
N ASP A 57 -1.48 1.52 0.59
CA ASP A 57 -0.97 2.77 -0.01
C ASP A 57 -1.05 2.74 -1.53
N GLU A 58 -0.61 1.66 -2.16
CA GLU A 58 -0.67 1.48 -3.61
C GLU A 58 -2.11 1.51 -4.14
N SER A 59 -3.04 0.92 -3.39
CA SER A 59 -4.46 0.96 -3.70
C SER A 59 -5.02 2.38 -3.61
N ALA A 60 -4.60 3.16 -2.61
CA ALA A 60 -4.97 4.57 -2.49
C ALA A 60 -4.42 5.42 -3.64
N VAL A 61 -3.14 5.22 -4.00
CA VAL A 61 -2.49 5.92 -5.11
C VAL A 61 -3.16 5.57 -6.45
N LEU A 62 -3.54 4.30 -6.65
CA LEU A 62 -4.32 3.89 -7.82
C LEU A 62 -5.65 4.65 -7.89
N LEU A 63 -6.39 4.71 -6.79
CA LEU A 63 -7.69 5.38 -6.72
C LEU A 63 -7.57 6.90 -6.95
N ASP A 64 -6.51 7.54 -6.47
CA ASP A 64 -6.21 8.94 -6.77
C ASP A 64 -5.91 9.17 -8.27
N ARG A 65 -5.15 8.26 -8.89
CA ARG A 65 -4.89 8.33 -10.33
C ARG A 65 -6.20 8.22 -11.12
N LEU A 66 -7.10 7.32 -10.69
CA LEU A 66 -8.42 7.16 -11.30
C LEU A 66 -9.32 8.38 -11.09
N SER A 67 -9.32 8.99 -9.89
CA SER A 67 -10.10 10.20 -9.61
C SER A 67 -9.55 11.44 -10.31
N GLY A 68 -8.26 11.45 -10.64
CA GLY A 68 -7.61 12.43 -11.52
C GLY A 68 -7.92 12.25 -13.01
N GLY A 69 -8.76 11.27 -13.38
CA GLY A 69 -9.19 11.02 -14.75
C GLY A 69 -8.25 10.14 -15.58
N MET A 70 -7.22 9.54 -14.97
CA MET A 70 -6.33 8.59 -15.65
C MET A 70 -7.08 7.35 -16.12
N HIS A 71 -6.70 6.81 -17.27
CA HIS A 71 -7.28 5.55 -17.75
C HIS A 71 -6.88 4.39 -16.84
N SER A 72 -7.82 3.48 -16.59
CA SER A 72 -7.61 2.33 -15.70
C SER A 72 -6.39 1.48 -16.05
N ASN A 73 -6.15 1.23 -17.34
CA ASN A 73 -4.99 0.45 -17.80
C ASN A 73 -3.65 1.15 -17.52
N GLU A 74 -3.61 2.48 -17.67
CA GLU A 74 -2.42 3.28 -17.38
C GLU A 74 -2.16 3.32 -15.88
N ALA A 75 -3.20 3.58 -15.09
CA ALA A 75 -3.12 3.63 -13.64
C ALA A 75 -2.65 2.29 -13.04
N LEU A 76 -3.18 1.17 -13.55
CA LEU A 76 -2.76 -0.19 -13.17
C LEU A 76 -1.32 -0.52 -13.61
N SER A 77 -0.87 -0.02 -14.77
CA SER A 77 0.50 -0.26 -15.24
C SER A 77 1.55 0.34 -14.31
N LEU A 78 1.25 1.51 -13.72
CA LEU A 78 2.13 2.19 -12.77
C LEU A 78 2.22 1.43 -11.44
N VAL A 79 1.11 0.92 -10.90
CA VAL A 79 1.12 0.09 -9.68
C VAL A 79 1.97 -1.17 -9.87
N ARG A 80 1.83 -1.85 -11.02
CA ARG A 80 2.61 -3.06 -11.31
C ARG A 80 4.11 -2.78 -11.39
N LEU A 81 4.49 -1.60 -11.89
CA LEU A 81 5.89 -1.16 -11.93
C LEU A 81 6.42 -0.92 -10.52
N ASP A 82 5.66 -0.21 -9.69
CA ASP A 82 6.01 0.08 -8.29
C ASP A 82 6.19 -1.23 -7.49
N MET A 83 5.25 -2.19 -7.60
CA MET A 83 5.39 -3.53 -7.02
C MET A 83 6.63 -4.29 -7.53
N MET A 84 6.94 -4.21 -8.83
CA MET A 84 8.13 -4.85 -9.40
C MET A 84 9.41 -4.22 -8.85
N GLN A 85 9.46 -2.88 -8.73
CA GLN A 85 10.59 -2.18 -8.15
C GLN A 85 10.80 -2.52 -6.68
N GLN A 86 9.74 -2.60 -5.89
CA GLN A 86 9.81 -3.00 -4.49
C GLN A 86 10.32 -4.43 -4.32
N ARG A 87 9.78 -5.38 -5.09
CA ARG A 87 10.24 -6.78 -5.05
C ARG A 87 11.71 -6.92 -5.43
N LEU A 88 12.16 -6.16 -6.44
CA LEU A 88 13.57 -6.10 -6.81
C LEU A 88 14.41 -5.45 -5.71
N GLY A 89 13.92 -4.36 -5.10
CA GLY A 89 14.58 -3.68 -3.99
C GLY A 89 14.76 -4.58 -2.77
N ALA A 90 13.72 -5.32 -2.37
CA ALA A 90 13.80 -6.29 -1.28
C ALA A 90 14.80 -7.41 -1.59
N ALA A 91 14.73 -8.00 -2.78
CA ALA A 91 15.66 -9.06 -3.20
C ALA A 91 17.13 -8.57 -3.27
N LEU A 92 17.37 -7.30 -3.58
CA LEU A 92 18.70 -6.69 -3.59
C LEU A 92 19.16 -6.24 -2.20
N GLY A 93 18.23 -5.87 -1.31
CA GLY A 93 18.50 -5.51 0.09
C GLY A 93 18.78 -6.71 0.98
N GLU A 94 18.22 -7.89 0.67
CA GLU A 94 18.53 -9.17 1.34
C GLU A 94 19.91 -9.75 0.96
N LEU A 95 20.60 -9.15 -0.01
CA LEU A 95 21.93 -9.58 -0.47
C LEU A 95 23.11 -8.88 0.24
N TYR A 96 22.85 -8.05 1.26
CA TYR A 96 23.87 -7.36 2.05
C TYR A 96 23.75 -7.63 3.55
#